data_AF-A0A4V6NNF2-F1
#
_entry.id   AF-A0A4V6NNF2-F1
#
_cell.length_a   1.000
_cell.length_b   1.000
_cell.length_c   1.000
_cell.angle_alpha   90.00
_cell.angle_beta   90.00
_cell.angle_gamma   90.00
#
_symmetry.space_group_name_H-M   'P 1'
#
loop_
_entity.id
_entity.type
_entity.pdbx_description
1 polymer ?
#
loop_
_entity_poly.entity_id
_entity_poly.type
_entity_poly.pdbx_seq_one_letter_code
_entity_poly.pdbx_strand_id
1 'polypeptide(L)'
;MIKRRILCAFTLAFAAGWALAQEPAAAPRGLDPSALTKADIDKTTSPAPLLRLAAIYKEKGDLEHLEWTLQRLSFLLPNSGEAKFALAKTYALRDEKAKTYDLLLNMQKQGYAYDIANDPDFAKVTTTKVWSYILDRYAETAKPTGDGKLAATLPAGDHLYEAIAYDPKRDKLLVGSVRDGKVQLLGKDGKLSDFISPDAGNGLWSVYALAAVPEDDALYVASTSSVYFKDFNQADFGKAGVFKFQLSSGKLLAKYLLTPDAKPRTLSSIAAGKGGLVFVADGLRNIIYRVDGDTLKPTVANPKLTSVRGLALSDDGRKLYFADYALGVFGVDLAAGTGFDLVYDPSKLPLGGVDGLAWYQGTLVAVQSGMVPKRVIRLRLDDDGRTVTRAIILDSGKPEFKVPTVGVVDGDGFYFIANSQRGGYDSYGNPNDASKLEAVKIYRSSLAASWDQGAPLAPAVPGKPPVISESKPGSGKFSNVEGGSQSVTGN
;
A
#
# COMPACT_ATOMS: atom_id res chain seq x y z
N MET A 1 -30.68 4.27 32.81
CA MET A 1 -30.46 3.41 31.62
C MET A 1 -29.91 4.27 30.49
N ILE A 2 -28.58 4.36 30.36
CA ILE A 2 -27.90 5.20 29.37
C ILE A 2 -27.26 4.27 28.34
N LYS A 3 -27.76 4.34 27.10
CA LYS A 3 -27.28 3.53 25.97
C LYS A 3 -25.90 4.03 25.53
N ARG A 4 -24.88 3.17 25.67
CA ARG A 4 -23.57 3.31 25.03
C ARG A 4 -23.75 3.31 23.51
N ARG A 5 -23.42 4.41 22.85
CA ARG A 5 -23.23 4.46 21.39
C ARG A 5 -21.77 4.10 21.10
N ILE A 6 -21.58 3.04 20.33
CA ILE A 6 -20.28 2.59 19.81
C ILE A 6 -19.85 3.62 18.76
N LEU A 7 -18.82 4.38 19.09
CA LEU A 7 -18.16 5.31 18.19
C LEU A 7 -17.26 4.49 17.26
N CYS A 8 -17.69 4.25 16.01
CA CYS A 8 -16.79 3.79 14.97
C CYS A 8 -15.82 4.95 14.66
N ALA A 9 -14.66 4.92 15.32
CA ALA A 9 -13.58 5.84 15.04
C ALA A 9 -13.07 5.59 13.62
N PHE A 10 -13.20 6.58 12.75
CA PHE A 10 -12.28 6.74 11.65
C PHE A 10 -10.89 6.98 12.22
N THR A 11 -10.09 5.94 12.34
CA THR A 11 -8.65 6.09 12.41
C THR A 11 -8.18 6.38 10.99
N LEU A 12 -7.87 7.65 10.71
CA LEU A 12 -6.81 7.98 9.75
C LEU A 12 -5.53 7.40 10.37
N ALA A 13 -5.33 6.09 10.24
CA ALA A 13 -4.12 5.40 10.67
C ALA A 13 -3.04 5.59 9.60
N PHE A 14 -2.73 6.86 9.29
CA PHE A 14 -1.34 7.16 9.07
C PHE A 14 -0.65 6.86 10.39
N ALA A 15 0.36 5.99 10.34
CA ALA A 15 1.37 5.97 11.38
C ALA A 15 1.75 7.43 11.63
N ALA A 16 1.34 7.97 12.78
CA ALA A 16 1.77 9.26 13.23
C ALA A 16 3.29 9.20 13.19
N GLY A 17 3.86 9.88 12.19
CA GLY A 17 5.29 10.09 12.09
C GLY A 17 5.73 10.61 13.45
N TRP A 18 6.70 9.91 14.01
CA TRP A 18 7.26 10.18 15.32
C TRP A 18 7.81 11.61 15.33
N ALA A 19 7.02 12.54 15.85
CA ALA A 19 7.53 13.84 16.22
C ALA A 19 8.33 13.62 17.52
N LEU A 20 9.65 13.46 17.37
CA LEU A 20 10.57 13.70 18.48
C LEU A 20 10.20 15.04 19.11
N ALA A 21 10.01 15.05 20.43
CA ALA A 21 9.86 16.25 21.22
C ALA A 21 11.13 17.11 21.03
N GLN A 22 11.09 17.99 20.03
CA GLN A 22 11.88 19.21 20.06
C GLN A 22 11.23 20.09 21.14
N GLU A 23 12.05 20.69 22.00
CA GLU A 23 11.61 21.84 22.81
C GLU A 23 10.81 22.77 21.89
N PRO A 24 9.66 23.32 22.34
CA PRO A 24 8.86 24.19 21.51
C PRO A 24 9.69 25.44 21.19
N ALA A 25 10.33 25.44 20.03
CA ALA A 25 10.68 26.66 19.35
C ALA A 25 9.39 27.49 19.27
N ALA A 26 9.45 28.75 19.71
CA ALA A 26 8.29 29.64 19.73
C ALA A 26 7.51 29.47 18.42
N ALA A 27 6.25 29.03 18.52
CA ALA A 27 5.42 28.74 17.37
C ALA A 27 5.45 29.96 16.43
N PRO A 28 5.79 29.79 15.14
CA PRO A 28 5.49 30.82 14.16
C PRO A 28 4.01 31.16 14.35
N ARG A 29 3.63 32.44 14.44
CA ARG A 29 2.23 32.87 14.51
C ARG A 29 1.48 32.17 13.37
N GLY A 30 0.77 31.10 13.71
CA GLY A 30 0.11 30.24 12.74
C GLY A 30 -1.05 31.01 12.12
N LEU A 31 -1.19 30.92 10.80
CA LEU A 31 -2.41 31.32 10.12
C LEU A 31 -3.59 30.64 10.82
N ASP A 32 -4.61 31.41 11.18
CA ASP A 32 -5.86 30.87 11.71
C ASP A 32 -6.45 29.92 10.65
N PRO A 33 -6.61 28.62 10.92
CA PRO A 33 -7.18 27.69 9.95
C PRO A 33 -8.55 28.13 9.43
N SER A 34 -9.35 28.83 10.23
CA SER A 34 -10.67 29.31 9.81
C SER A 34 -10.62 30.52 8.85
N ALA A 35 -9.46 31.14 8.70
CA ALA A 35 -9.25 32.28 7.79
C ALA A 35 -8.63 31.86 6.44
N LEU A 36 -8.30 30.58 6.25
CA LEU A 36 -7.66 30.10 5.03
C LEU A 36 -8.66 30.04 3.87
N THR A 37 -8.39 30.76 2.79
CA THR A 37 -9.21 30.65 1.58
C THR A 37 -8.90 29.36 0.82
N LYS A 38 -9.81 28.94 -0.08
CA LYS A 38 -9.55 27.83 -1.01
C LYS A 38 -8.24 28.04 -1.81
N ALA A 39 -7.97 29.27 -2.24
CA ALA A 39 -6.75 29.59 -2.98
C ALA A 39 -5.48 29.38 -2.12
N ASP A 40 -5.54 29.59 -0.81
CA ASP A 40 -4.41 29.36 0.08
C ASP A 40 -4.17 27.87 0.30
N ILE A 41 -5.25 27.09 0.43
CA ILE A 41 -5.18 25.62 0.48
C ILE A 41 -4.59 25.07 -0.83
N ASP A 42 -5.06 25.54 -1.98
CA ASP A 42 -4.64 25.07 -3.31
C ASP A 42 -3.16 25.34 -3.61
N LYS A 43 -2.55 26.37 -3.01
CA LYS A 43 -1.10 26.64 -3.10
C LYS A 43 -0.24 25.61 -2.38
N THR A 44 -0.80 24.83 -1.44
CA THR A 44 -0.04 23.86 -0.67
C THR A 44 0.45 22.72 -1.55
N THR A 45 1.75 22.41 -1.51
CA THR A 45 2.38 21.36 -2.35
C THR A 45 2.77 20.10 -1.57
N SER A 46 2.65 20.13 -0.23
CA SER A 46 2.97 19.00 0.64
C SER A 46 1.69 18.41 1.26
N PRO A 47 1.54 17.08 1.31
CA PRO A 47 0.40 16.43 1.98
C PRO A 47 0.34 16.66 3.49
N ALA A 48 1.48 16.78 4.19
CA ALA A 48 1.51 16.76 5.66
C ALA A 48 0.73 17.93 6.33
N PRO A 49 0.86 19.19 5.88
CA PRO A 49 0.01 20.27 6.39
C PRO A 49 -1.48 20.07 6.11
N LEU A 50 -1.83 19.52 4.94
CA LEU A 50 -3.23 19.27 4.56
C LEU A 50 -3.87 18.19 5.43
N LEU A 51 -3.13 17.14 5.79
CA LEU A 51 -3.62 16.12 6.74
C LEU A 51 -3.97 16.72 8.10
N ARG A 52 -3.13 17.64 8.61
CA ARG A 52 -3.41 18.37 9.87
C ARG A 52 -4.64 19.27 9.74
N LEU A 53 -4.75 20.02 8.65
CA LEU A 53 -5.91 20.87 8.38
C LEU A 53 -7.20 20.05 8.26
N ALA A 54 -7.18 18.93 7.54
CA ALA A 54 -8.34 18.06 7.40
C ALA A 54 -8.82 17.52 8.76
N ALA A 55 -7.90 17.16 9.66
CA ALA A 55 -8.25 16.75 11.02
C ALA A 55 -8.94 17.90 11.80
N ILE A 56 -8.37 19.12 11.75
CA ILE A 56 -8.92 20.30 12.41
C ILE A 56 -10.33 20.63 11.89
N TYR A 57 -10.52 20.67 10.58
CA TYR A 57 -11.82 21.01 9.99
C TYR A 57 -12.87 19.93 10.26
N LYS A 58 -12.48 18.65 10.24
CA LYS A 58 -13.35 17.54 10.63
C LYS A 58 -13.80 17.66 12.08
N GLU A 59 -12.89 17.94 13.01
CA GLU A 59 -13.20 18.10 14.43
C GLU A 59 -14.16 19.28 14.68
N LYS A 60 -13.95 20.39 13.95
CA LYS A 60 -14.80 21.60 14.04
C LYS A 60 -16.14 21.48 13.30
N GLY A 61 -16.35 20.42 12.51
CA GLY A 61 -17.52 20.30 11.64
C GLY A 61 -17.54 21.29 10.46
N ASP A 62 -16.38 21.86 10.11
CA ASP A 62 -16.22 22.80 9.00
C ASP A 62 -16.11 22.03 7.68
N LEU A 63 -17.26 21.62 7.15
CA LEU A 63 -17.30 20.76 5.98
C LEU A 63 -16.81 21.45 4.69
N GLU A 64 -16.84 22.79 4.65
CA GLU A 64 -16.39 23.54 3.46
C GLU A 64 -14.87 23.53 3.34
N HIS A 65 -14.16 23.95 4.39
CA HIS A 65 -12.70 23.89 4.37
C HIS A 65 -12.19 22.45 4.34
N LEU A 66 -12.93 21.51 4.92
CA LEU A 66 -12.64 20.08 4.80
C LEU A 66 -12.74 19.61 3.34
N GLU A 67 -13.79 20.00 2.59
CA GLU A 67 -13.93 19.69 1.17
C GLU A 67 -12.72 20.22 0.38
N TRP A 68 -12.37 21.49 0.53
CA TRP A 68 -11.24 22.11 -0.18
C TRP A 68 -9.92 21.39 0.14
N THR A 69 -9.69 21.10 1.41
CA THR A 69 -8.47 20.42 1.88
C THR A 69 -8.36 19.01 1.31
N LEU A 70 -9.46 18.24 1.34
CA LEU A 70 -9.47 16.86 0.84
C LEU A 70 -9.41 16.78 -0.69
N GLN A 71 -9.96 17.75 -1.41
CA GLN A 71 -9.77 17.89 -2.86
C GLN A 71 -8.28 18.09 -3.18
N ARG A 72 -7.62 19.03 -2.49
CA ARG A 72 -6.19 19.27 -2.69
C ARG A 72 -5.34 18.07 -2.29
N LEU A 73 -5.67 17.41 -1.18
CA LEU A 73 -4.97 16.21 -0.74
C LEU A 73 -5.12 15.06 -1.75
N SER A 74 -6.32 14.84 -2.28
CA SER A 74 -6.58 13.82 -3.31
C SER A 74 -5.85 14.11 -4.62
N PHE A 75 -5.66 15.38 -4.96
CA PHE A 75 -4.83 15.79 -6.10
C PHE A 75 -3.35 15.47 -5.89
N LEU A 76 -2.80 15.74 -4.70
CA LEU A 76 -1.39 15.46 -4.38
C LEU A 76 -1.13 13.96 -4.16
N LEU A 77 -2.14 13.21 -3.73
CA LEU A 77 -2.08 11.77 -3.47
C LEU A 77 -3.09 11.02 -4.33
N PRO A 78 -2.88 10.96 -5.66
CA PRO A 78 -3.84 10.34 -6.59
C PRO A 78 -4.05 8.84 -6.32
N ASN A 79 -3.13 8.20 -5.59
CA ASN A 79 -3.20 6.81 -5.18
C ASN A 79 -3.90 6.56 -3.83
N SER A 80 -4.28 7.62 -3.08
CA SER A 80 -4.86 7.47 -1.76
C SER A 80 -6.36 7.16 -1.84
N GLY A 81 -6.72 5.91 -1.56
CA GLY A 81 -8.11 5.51 -1.36
C GLY A 81 -8.73 6.20 -0.15
N GLU A 82 -7.97 6.36 0.94
CA GLU A 82 -8.42 6.99 2.18
C GLU A 82 -8.80 8.47 1.99
N ALA A 83 -7.97 9.25 1.29
CA ALA A 83 -8.26 10.66 1.03
C ALA A 83 -9.52 10.81 0.17
N LYS A 84 -9.65 9.99 -0.88
CA LYS A 84 -10.85 9.96 -1.74
C LYS A 84 -12.09 9.52 -0.96
N PHE A 85 -11.97 8.53 -0.09
CA PHE A 85 -13.09 8.04 0.72
C PHE A 85 -13.55 9.09 1.73
N ALA A 86 -12.62 9.78 2.40
CA ALA A 86 -12.92 10.91 3.28
C ALA A 86 -13.59 12.06 2.51
N LEU A 87 -13.15 12.33 1.27
CA LEU A 87 -13.78 13.32 0.41
C LEU A 87 -15.21 12.92 0.02
N ALA A 88 -15.45 11.66 -0.35
CA ALA A 88 -16.79 11.16 -0.68
C ALA A 88 -17.76 11.32 0.50
N LYS A 89 -17.32 11.06 1.72
CA LYS A 89 -18.12 11.30 2.93
C LYS A 89 -18.37 12.77 3.19
N THR A 90 -17.38 13.62 2.95
CA THR A 90 -17.53 15.07 3.08
C THR A 90 -18.59 15.61 2.09
N TYR A 91 -18.57 15.13 0.84
CA TYR A 91 -19.64 15.44 -0.13
C TYR A 91 -21.01 14.95 0.36
N ALA A 92 -21.09 13.73 0.87
CA ALA A 92 -22.35 13.18 1.36
C ALA A 92 -22.92 13.97 2.55
N LEU A 93 -22.07 14.37 3.50
CA LEU A 93 -22.43 15.21 4.64
C LEU A 93 -22.91 16.60 4.21
N ARG A 94 -22.44 17.11 3.07
CA ARG A 94 -22.89 18.37 2.44
C ARG A 94 -24.11 18.23 1.54
N ASP A 95 -24.69 17.03 1.46
CA ASP A 95 -25.81 16.67 0.57
C ASP A 95 -25.47 16.79 -0.94
N GLU A 96 -24.19 16.73 -1.29
CA GLU A 96 -23.67 16.82 -2.65
C GLU A 96 -23.74 15.45 -3.35
N LYS A 97 -24.97 15.00 -3.65
CA LYS A 97 -25.28 13.66 -4.17
C LYS A 97 -24.46 13.30 -5.42
N ALA A 98 -24.44 14.17 -6.43
CA ALA A 98 -23.74 13.92 -7.70
C ALA A 98 -22.23 13.70 -7.48
N LYS A 99 -21.57 14.63 -6.76
CA LYS A 99 -20.14 14.51 -6.43
C LYS A 99 -19.84 13.24 -5.63
N THR A 100 -20.72 12.88 -4.70
CA THR A 100 -20.59 11.66 -3.90
C THR A 100 -20.62 10.41 -4.78
N TYR A 101 -21.65 10.28 -5.62
CA TYR A 101 -21.83 9.10 -6.47
C TYR A 101 -20.74 8.96 -7.53
N ASP A 102 -20.35 10.06 -8.17
CA ASP A 102 -19.29 10.06 -9.17
C ASP A 102 -17.96 9.60 -8.57
N LEU A 103 -17.62 10.11 -7.37
CA LEU A 103 -16.39 9.71 -6.70
C LEU A 103 -16.41 8.24 -6.27
N LEU A 104 -17.51 7.76 -5.66
CA LEU A 104 -17.65 6.35 -5.28
C LEU A 104 -17.59 5.41 -6.50
N LEU A 105 -18.26 5.76 -7.60
CA LEU A 105 -18.19 4.96 -8.83
C LEU A 105 -16.79 4.96 -9.45
N ASN A 106 -16.07 6.07 -9.40
CA ASN A 106 -14.68 6.12 -9.88
C ASN A 106 -13.75 5.29 -8.98
N MET A 107 -13.95 5.34 -7.67
CA MET A 107 -13.22 4.48 -6.73
C MET A 107 -13.53 3.00 -6.97
N GLN A 108 -14.78 2.63 -7.25
CA GLN A 108 -15.15 1.27 -7.59
C GLN A 108 -14.45 0.77 -8.86
N LYS A 109 -14.36 1.61 -9.90
CA LYS A 109 -13.60 1.29 -11.13
C LYS A 109 -12.10 1.07 -10.88
N GLN A 110 -11.55 1.72 -9.85
CA GLN A 110 -10.17 1.51 -9.38
C GLN A 110 -9.99 0.21 -8.57
N GLY A 111 -11.09 -0.47 -8.25
CA GLY A 111 -11.13 -1.69 -7.46
C GLY A 111 -11.32 -1.47 -5.96
N TYR A 112 -11.73 -0.27 -5.52
CA TYR A 112 -12.07 -0.03 -4.12
C TYR A 112 -13.49 -0.52 -3.79
N ALA A 113 -13.65 -1.11 -2.61
CA ALA A 113 -14.92 -1.50 -2.04
C ALA A 113 -14.95 -1.31 -0.52
N TYR A 114 -15.14 -0.07 -0.07
CA TYR A 114 -15.33 0.26 1.35
C TYR A 114 -16.72 -0.19 1.84
N ASP A 115 -16.85 -0.58 3.10
CA ASP A 115 -18.18 -0.75 3.69
C ASP A 115 -18.84 0.62 3.88
N ILE A 116 -19.87 0.89 3.07
CA ILE A 116 -20.62 2.15 3.08
C ILE A 116 -22.09 1.95 3.45
N ALA A 117 -22.56 0.70 3.59
CA ALA A 117 -23.98 0.39 3.68
C ALA A 117 -24.65 0.97 4.94
N ASN A 118 -23.92 0.90 6.07
CA ASN A 118 -24.41 1.34 7.37
C ASN A 118 -23.65 2.56 7.92
N ASP A 119 -22.95 3.27 7.04
CA ASP A 119 -22.11 4.38 7.44
C ASP A 119 -22.96 5.67 7.56
N PRO A 120 -23.06 6.27 8.77
CA PRO A 120 -23.94 7.40 9.02
C PRO A 120 -23.56 8.66 8.24
N ASP A 121 -22.32 8.79 7.78
CA ASP A 121 -21.88 9.96 7.00
C ASP A 121 -22.57 10.02 5.62
N PHE A 122 -23.11 8.88 5.15
CA PHE A 122 -23.84 8.80 3.88
C PHE A 122 -25.37 8.94 4.03
N ALA A 123 -25.90 9.17 5.24
CA ALA A 123 -27.34 9.16 5.51
C ALA A 123 -28.18 10.08 4.58
N LYS A 124 -27.59 11.19 4.09
CA LYS A 124 -28.26 12.15 3.20
C LYS A 124 -28.38 11.68 1.73
N VAL A 125 -27.63 10.65 1.34
CA VAL A 125 -27.52 10.20 -0.06
C VAL A 125 -28.06 8.78 -0.30
N THR A 126 -28.61 8.11 0.73
CA THR A 126 -28.97 6.67 0.64
C THR A 126 -30.29 6.37 -0.07
N THR A 127 -31.15 7.37 -0.27
CA THR A 127 -32.55 7.17 -0.73
C THR A 127 -32.70 7.02 -2.25
N THR A 128 -31.60 7.06 -3.01
CA THR A 128 -31.63 7.04 -4.48
C THR A 128 -31.37 5.64 -5.04
N LYS A 129 -31.86 5.37 -6.26
CA LYS A 129 -31.52 4.14 -6.99
C LYS A 129 -30.03 4.02 -7.31
N VAL A 130 -29.34 5.17 -7.47
CA VAL A 130 -27.90 5.21 -7.72
C VAL A 130 -27.13 4.70 -6.51
N TRP A 131 -27.58 5.01 -5.29
CA TRP A 131 -26.99 4.47 -4.08
C TRP A 131 -27.07 2.95 -4.02
N SER A 132 -28.25 2.37 -4.26
CA SER A 132 -28.41 0.91 -4.32
C SER A 132 -27.50 0.27 -5.36
N TYR A 133 -27.39 0.88 -6.56
CA TYR A 133 -26.46 0.41 -7.58
C TYR A 133 -25.00 0.45 -7.12
N ILE A 134 -24.57 1.50 -6.41
CA ILE A 134 -23.21 1.60 -5.86
C ILE A 134 -22.97 0.49 -4.82
N LEU A 135 -23.93 0.24 -3.91
CA LEU A 135 -23.84 -0.84 -2.93
C LEU A 135 -23.63 -2.20 -3.60
N ASP A 136 -24.41 -2.51 -4.63
CA ASP A 136 -24.28 -3.77 -5.38
C ASP A 136 -22.88 -3.89 -6.00
N ARG A 137 -22.37 -2.81 -6.62
CA ARG A 137 -21.04 -2.81 -7.25
C ARG A 137 -19.91 -2.97 -6.24
N TYR A 138 -20.04 -2.33 -5.08
CA TYR A 138 -19.08 -2.47 -3.99
C TYR A 138 -19.11 -3.90 -3.42
N ALA A 139 -20.29 -4.47 -3.21
CA ALA A 139 -20.43 -5.86 -2.75
C ALA A 139 -19.79 -6.86 -3.73
N GLU A 140 -20.00 -6.69 -5.04
CA GLU A 140 -19.33 -7.51 -6.05
C GLU A 140 -17.80 -7.33 -6.04
N THR A 141 -17.32 -6.09 -5.91
CA THR A 141 -15.89 -5.77 -5.89
C THR A 141 -15.20 -6.29 -4.61
N ALA A 142 -15.93 -6.39 -3.50
CA ALA A 142 -15.42 -6.90 -2.23
C ALA A 142 -15.31 -8.43 -2.17
N LYS A 143 -15.92 -9.17 -3.12
CA LYS A 143 -15.87 -10.64 -3.13
C LYS A 143 -14.42 -11.12 -3.22
N PRO A 144 -14.02 -12.14 -2.44
CA PRO A 144 -12.68 -12.70 -2.56
C PRO A 144 -12.42 -13.25 -3.97
N THR A 145 -11.28 -12.92 -4.57
CA THR A 145 -10.85 -13.41 -5.89
C THR A 145 -9.44 -13.98 -5.86
N GLY A 146 -9.10 -14.82 -6.83
CA GLY A 146 -7.77 -15.44 -6.95
C GLY A 146 -7.73 -16.89 -6.49
N ASP A 147 -6.72 -17.63 -6.93
CA ASP A 147 -6.55 -19.07 -6.65
C ASP A 147 -5.45 -19.36 -5.63
N GLY A 148 -4.91 -18.32 -4.97
CA GLY A 148 -3.93 -18.50 -3.92
C GLY A 148 -4.51 -19.29 -2.74
N LYS A 149 -3.61 -19.79 -1.90
CA LYS A 149 -3.97 -20.63 -0.75
C LYS A 149 -3.06 -20.38 0.44
N LEU A 150 -3.57 -20.69 1.62
CA LEU A 150 -2.77 -20.76 2.84
C LEU A 150 -1.68 -21.83 2.64
N ALA A 151 -0.42 -21.42 2.74
CA ALA A 151 0.72 -22.32 2.61
C ALA A 151 1.21 -22.81 3.97
N ALA A 152 1.20 -21.93 4.98
CA ALA A 152 1.60 -22.29 6.33
C ALA A 152 0.97 -21.35 7.37
N THR A 153 0.96 -21.82 8.61
CA THR A 153 0.55 -21.07 9.79
C THR A 153 1.71 -21.11 10.78
N LEU A 154 2.31 -19.95 11.04
CA LEU A 154 3.36 -19.77 12.02
C LEU A 154 2.74 -19.63 13.42
N PRO A 155 3.51 -19.95 14.49
CA PRO A 155 3.01 -19.85 15.86
C PRO A 155 2.41 -18.48 16.20
N ALA A 156 1.37 -18.50 17.01
CA ALA A 156 0.80 -17.31 17.63
C ALA A 156 1.72 -16.76 18.73
N GLY A 157 1.52 -15.50 19.10
CA GLY A 157 2.19 -14.89 20.24
C GLY A 157 3.19 -13.80 19.88
N ASP A 158 4.05 -13.51 20.85
CA ASP A 158 4.91 -12.34 20.90
C ASP A 158 6.18 -12.48 20.03
N HIS A 159 6.00 -12.74 18.73
CA HIS A 159 7.10 -13.00 17.77
C HIS A 159 7.24 -11.89 16.72
N LEU A 160 6.12 -11.35 16.21
CA LEU A 160 6.11 -10.35 15.12
C LEU A 160 7.00 -10.77 13.93
N TYR A 161 6.54 -11.78 13.20
CA TYR A 161 7.16 -12.20 11.95
C TYR A 161 6.88 -11.17 10.86
N GLU A 162 7.92 -10.50 10.35
CA GLU A 162 7.79 -9.38 9.40
C GLU A 162 8.69 -9.54 8.17
N ALA A 163 9.50 -10.61 8.10
CA ALA A 163 10.40 -10.85 6.98
C ALA A 163 10.30 -12.28 6.47
N ILE A 164 10.45 -12.45 5.15
CA ILE A 164 10.39 -13.75 4.49
C ILE A 164 11.39 -13.78 3.33
N ALA A 165 12.08 -14.90 3.16
CA ALA A 165 12.95 -15.16 2.01
C ALA A 165 12.87 -16.65 1.62
N TYR A 166 13.29 -16.99 0.40
CA TYR A 166 13.27 -18.37 -0.09
C TYR A 166 14.62 -18.74 -0.69
N ASP A 167 15.13 -19.91 -0.32
CA ASP A 167 16.29 -20.53 -0.91
C ASP A 167 15.86 -21.71 -1.81
N PRO A 168 15.71 -21.49 -3.13
CA PRO A 168 15.34 -22.55 -4.07
C PRO A 168 16.39 -23.67 -4.18
N LYS A 169 17.67 -23.42 -3.88
CA LYS A 169 18.70 -24.47 -3.97
C LYS A 169 18.55 -25.51 -2.87
N ARG A 170 18.02 -25.11 -1.72
CA ARG A 170 17.86 -25.98 -0.54
C ARG A 170 16.40 -26.27 -0.20
N ASP A 171 15.47 -25.73 -0.99
CA ASP A 171 14.02 -25.77 -0.78
C ASP A 171 13.66 -25.33 0.65
N LYS A 172 14.10 -24.13 1.03
CA LYS A 172 13.90 -23.57 2.37
C LYS A 172 13.21 -22.21 2.32
N LEU A 173 12.09 -22.09 3.03
CA LEU A 173 11.49 -20.80 3.34
C LEU A 173 12.05 -20.30 4.68
N LEU A 174 12.59 -19.09 4.69
CA LEU A 174 13.16 -18.43 5.85
C LEU A 174 12.19 -17.36 6.35
N VAL A 175 12.04 -17.25 7.66
CA VAL A 175 11.18 -16.27 8.33
C VAL A 175 12.00 -15.48 9.34
N GLY A 176 11.88 -14.16 9.31
CA GLY A 176 12.52 -13.25 10.25
C GLY A 176 11.54 -12.70 11.29
N SER A 177 11.99 -12.63 12.55
CA SER A 177 11.23 -12.15 13.70
C SER A 177 11.79 -10.81 14.19
N VAL A 178 10.93 -9.80 14.29
CA VAL A 178 11.31 -8.48 14.84
C VAL A 178 11.48 -8.56 16.36
N ARG A 179 10.60 -9.30 17.05
CA ARG A 179 10.65 -9.42 18.52
C ARG A 179 11.84 -10.25 18.97
N ASP A 180 12.08 -11.37 18.31
CA ASP A 180 13.10 -12.34 18.74
C ASP A 180 14.47 -12.08 18.10
N GLY A 181 14.55 -11.25 17.05
CA GLY A 181 15.79 -11.01 16.31
C GLY A 181 16.33 -12.24 15.57
N LYS A 182 15.49 -13.27 15.42
CA LYS A 182 15.86 -14.56 14.82
C LYS A 182 15.52 -14.63 13.34
N VAL A 183 16.31 -15.43 12.62
CA VAL A 183 15.91 -16.03 11.34
C VAL A 183 15.68 -17.53 11.58
N GLN A 184 14.54 -18.02 11.13
CA GLN A 184 14.11 -19.41 11.33
C GLN A 184 13.78 -20.06 9.98
N LEU A 185 14.00 -21.37 9.87
CA LEU A 185 13.57 -22.16 8.71
C LEU A 185 12.18 -22.72 8.97
N LEU A 186 11.30 -22.56 7.99
CA LEU A 186 10.01 -23.23 7.97
C LEU A 186 10.16 -24.62 7.34
N GLY A 187 9.91 -25.65 8.15
CA GLY A 187 9.85 -27.04 7.72
C GLY A 187 8.59 -27.34 6.91
N LYS A 188 8.63 -28.43 6.13
CA LYS A 188 7.47 -28.94 5.39
C LYS A 188 6.31 -29.38 6.30
N ASP A 189 6.61 -29.65 7.57
CA ASP A 189 5.65 -29.94 8.64
C ASP A 189 5.02 -28.66 9.24
N GLY A 190 5.37 -27.48 8.72
CA GLY A 190 4.88 -26.19 9.19
C GLY A 190 5.58 -25.68 10.46
N LYS A 191 6.60 -26.37 10.97
CA LYS A 191 7.32 -25.96 12.18
C LYS A 191 8.48 -25.03 11.86
N LEU A 192 8.72 -24.10 12.77
CA LEU A 192 9.90 -23.24 12.73
C LEU A 192 11.05 -23.89 13.50
N SER A 193 12.25 -23.77 12.94
CA SER A 193 13.52 -24.14 13.59
C SER A 193 14.49 -22.98 13.49
N ASP A 194 15.23 -22.72 14.57
CA ASP A 194 16.20 -21.62 14.60
C ASP A 194 17.33 -21.87 13.58
N PHE A 195 17.69 -20.83 12.84
CA PHE A 195 18.81 -20.84 11.89
C PHE A 195 19.88 -19.84 12.28
N ILE A 196 19.47 -18.59 12.53
CA ILE A 196 20.35 -17.52 13.03
C ILE A 196 19.63 -16.91 14.23
N SER A 197 20.33 -16.87 15.36
CA SER A 197 19.85 -16.22 16.60
C SER A 197 20.77 -15.05 16.94
N PRO A 198 20.26 -13.97 17.56
CA PRO A 198 21.11 -12.88 18.01
C PRO A 198 22.07 -13.38 19.09
N ASP A 199 23.35 -13.03 18.95
CA ASP A 199 24.39 -13.32 19.95
C ASP A 199 25.46 -12.22 19.96
N ALA A 200 26.38 -12.26 20.93
CA ALA A 200 27.44 -11.26 21.07
C ALA A 200 28.42 -11.23 19.87
N GLY A 201 28.60 -12.34 19.16
CA GLY A 201 29.50 -12.42 18.01
C GLY A 201 28.88 -11.78 16.77
N ASN A 202 27.63 -12.12 16.47
CA ASN A 202 26.93 -11.58 15.31
C ASN A 202 26.34 -10.18 15.57
N GLY A 203 25.95 -9.84 16.80
CA GLY A 203 25.42 -8.54 17.16
C GLY A 203 24.12 -8.18 16.42
N LEU A 204 23.31 -9.18 16.09
CA LEU A 204 22.03 -8.99 15.42
C LEU A 204 20.98 -8.41 16.40
N TRP A 205 20.06 -7.61 15.87
CA TRP A 205 18.92 -7.02 16.60
C TRP A 205 17.60 -7.51 15.98
N SER A 206 16.54 -6.69 15.96
CA SER A 206 15.30 -7.01 15.24
C SER A 206 15.56 -7.29 13.75
N VAL A 207 15.00 -8.38 13.23
CA VAL A 207 15.05 -8.72 11.80
C VAL A 207 13.82 -8.16 11.10
N TYR A 208 14.00 -7.13 10.27
CA TYR A 208 12.90 -6.46 9.55
C TYR A 208 12.77 -6.88 8.09
N ALA A 209 13.86 -7.28 7.44
CA ALA A 209 13.81 -7.75 6.05
C ALA A 209 14.90 -8.77 5.76
N LEU A 210 14.63 -9.66 4.81
CA LEU A 210 15.53 -10.72 4.36
C LEU A 210 15.64 -10.71 2.84
N ALA A 211 16.83 -10.94 2.31
CA ALA A 211 17.02 -11.27 0.90
C ALA A 211 18.02 -12.43 0.77
N ALA A 212 17.57 -13.52 0.16
CA ALA A 212 18.42 -14.67 -0.16
C ALA A 212 18.98 -14.53 -1.57
N VAL A 213 20.28 -14.79 -1.73
CA VAL A 213 20.98 -14.87 -3.02
C VAL A 213 21.67 -16.23 -3.09
N PRO A 214 20.94 -17.30 -3.51
CA PRO A 214 21.46 -18.67 -3.50
C PRO A 214 22.67 -18.89 -4.40
N GLU A 215 22.82 -18.09 -5.46
CA GLU A 215 24.00 -18.14 -6.33
C GLU A 215 25.28 -17.71 -5.64
N ASP A 216 25.17 -16.81 -4.66
CA ASP A 216 26.30 -16.28 -3.91
C ASP A 216 26.44 -16.96 -2.53
N ASP A 217 25.63 -17.99 -2.26
CA ASP A 217 25.46 -18.63 -0.94
C ASP A 217 25.25 -17.59 0.19
N ALA A 218 24.48 -16.54 -0.08
CA ALA A 218 24.35 -15.39 0.78
C ALA A 218 22.90 -15.15 1.26
N LEU A 219 22.76 -14.86 2.54
CA LEU A 219 21.56 -14.28 3.14
C LEU A 219 21.89 -12.88 3.65
N TYR A 220 21.17 -11.89 3.18
CA TYR A 220 21.27 -10.53 3.70
C TYR A 220 20.11 -10.26 4.64
N VAL A 221 20.44 -9.80 5.85
CA VAL A 221 19.49 -9.52 6.93
C VAL A 221 19.53 -8.02 7.23
N ALA A 222 18.41 -7.33 7.01
CA ALA A 222 18.24 -5.95 7.43
C ALA A 222 17.84 -5.93 8.91
N SER A 223 18.74 -5.42 9.75
CA SER A 223 18.60 -5.48 11.20
C SER A 223 18.64 -4.09 11.81
N THR A 224 17.78 -3.84 12.79
CA THR A 224 17.67 -2.54 13.48
C THR A 224 17.50 -2.77 14.96
N SER A 225 18.27 -2.06 15.78
CA SER A 225 18.02 -1.97 17.21
C SER A 225 16.79 -1.07 17.44
N SER A 226 15.63 -1.71 17.48
CA SER A 226 14.34 -1.08 17.66
C SER A 226 13.78 -1.40 19.04
N VAL A 227 12.89 -0.54 19.56
CA VAL A 227 12.15 -0.80 20.81
C VAL A 227 11.26 -2.04 20.72
N TYR A 228 11.00 -2.56 19.53
CA TYR A 228 10.27 -3.82 19.35
C TYR A 228 11.15 -5.05 19.64
N PHE A 229 12.48 -4.93 19.69
CA PHE A 229 13.33 -6.07 20.01
C PHE A 229 13.18 -6.46 21.50
N LYS A 230 13.01 -7.75 21.82
CA LYS A 230 12.89 -8.19 23.23
C LYS A 230 14.14 -7.88 24.03
N ASP A 231 15.30 -8.03 23.42
CA ASP A 231 16.59 -7.73 24.04
C ASP A 231 17.06 -6.30 23.70
N PHE A 232 16.12 -5.37 23.46
CA PHE A 232 16.43 -3.97 23.17
C PHE A 232 17.27 -3.35 24.29
N ASN A 233 18.37 -2.70 23.89
CA ASN A 233 19.20 -1.90 24.76
C ASN A 233 19.18 -0.44 24.30
N GLN A 234 18.87 0.48 25.23
CA GLN A 234 18.86 1.92 24.96
C GLN A 234 20.19 2.44 24.39
N ALA A 235 21.32 1.86 24.77
CA ALA A 235 22.64 2.22 24.24
C ALA A 235 22.81 1.87 22.75
N ASP A 236 21.96 1.00 22.22
CA ASP A 236 21.92 0.62 20.81
C ASP A 236 20.85 1.37 20.01
N PHE A 237 20.09 2.28 20.64
CA PHE A 237 18.99 2.97 19.98
C PHE A 237 19.43 3.64 18.67
N GLY A 238 18.74 3.31 17.57
CA GLY A 238 19.02 3.85 16.24
C GLY A 238 20.20 3.19 15.50
N LYS A 239 20.90 2.22 16.11
CA LYS A 239 21.85 1.37 15.39
C LYS A 239 21.08 0.48 14.40
N ALA A 240 21.58 0.38 13.19
CA ALA A 240 20.99 -0.43 12.14
C ALA A 240 22.07 -0.81 11.10
N GLY A 241 21.83 -1.90 10.38
CA GLY A 241 22.72 -2.34 9.32
C GLY A 241 22.23 -3.56 8.56
N VAL A 242 23.02 -3.94 7.56
CA VAL A 242 22.84 -5.18 6.81
C VAL A 242 23.88 -6.19 7.26
N PHE A 243 23.43 -7.40 7.59
CA PHE A 243 24.28 -8.50 8.03
C PHE A 243 24.26 -9.58 6.97
N LYS A 244 25.43 -9.93 6.43
CA LYS A 244 25.57 -10.99 5.43
C LYS A 244 25.94 -12.28 6.13
N PHE A 245 25.08 -13.27 6.02
CA PHE A 245 25.33 -14.64 6.47
C PHE A 245 25.51 -15.57 5.28
N GLN A 246 26.21 -16.67 5.51
CA GLN A 246 26.28 -17.77 4.57
C GLN A 246 24.95 -18.54 4.60
N LEU A 247 24.27 -18.65 3.45
CA LEU A 247 22.93 -19.23 3.36
C LEU A 247 22.94 -20.75 3.64
N SER A 248 24.02 -21.45 3.34
CA SER A 248 24.19 -22.88 3.64
C SER A 248 24.32 -23.23 5.12
N SER A 249 24.90 -22.33 5.94
CA SER A 249 25.38 -22.68 7.28
C SER A 249 24.92 -21.74 8.38
N GLY A 250 24.42 -20.55 8.04
CA GLY A 250 24.11 -19.49 9.00
C GLY A 250 25.35 -18.76 9.54
N LYS A 251 26.55 -19.04 9.02
CA LYS A 251 27.79 -18.37 9.44
C LYS A 251 27.78 -16.91 9.03
N LEU A 252 28.06 -15.99 9.96
CA LEU A 252 28.24 -14.58 9.63
C LEU A 252 29.48 -14.38 8.73
N LEU A 253 29.32 -13.63 7.65
CA LEU A 253 30.37 -13.29 6.68
C LEU A 253 30.78 -11.82 6.73
N ALA A 254 29.82 -10.89 6.90
CA ALA A 254 30.10 -9.46 6.94
C ALA A 254 28.99 -8.67 7.65
N LYS A 255 29.32 -7.45 8.12
CA LYS A 255 28.39 -6.48 8.69
C LYS A 255 28.58 -5.13 7.98
N TYR A 256 27.50 -4.53 7.52
CA TYR A 256 27.48 -3.20 6.92
C TYR A 256 26.62 -2.29 7.80
N LEU A 257 27.24 -1.52 8.68
CA LEU A 257 26.55 -0.74 9.70
C LEU A 257 26.38 0.71 9.25
N LEU A 258 25.21 1.28 9.55
CA LEU A 258 25.00 2.72 9.44
C LEU A 258 25.66 3.44 10.62
N THR A 259 26.17 4.65 10.38
CA THR A 259 26.66 5.51 11.45
C THR A 259 25.51 5.86 12.41
N PRO A 260 25.64 5.55 13.71
CA PRO A 260 24.63 5.90 14.71
C PRO A 260 24.53 7.42 14.87
N ASP A 261 23.31 7.95 14.96
CA ASP A 261 23.04 9.38 15.12
C ASP A 261 21.84 9.66 16.04
N ALA A 262 21.54 8.73 16.96
CA ALA A 262 20.51 8.80 18.00
C ALA A 262 19.07 9.11 17.52
N LYS A 263 18.80 9.03 16.22
CA LYS A 263 17.45 9.13 15.66
C LYS A 263 16.91 7.73 15.36
N PRO A 264 15.58 7.50 15.46
CA PRO A 264 15.02 6.20 15.11
C PRO A 264 15.29 5.84 13.65
N ARG A 265 15.40 4.53 13.39
CA ARG A 265 15.53 3.94 12.07
C ARG A 265 14.62 2.73 11.99
N THR A 266 14.25 2.34 10.78
CA THR A 266 13.69 1.01 10.53
C THR A 266 14.08 0.62 9.13
N LEU A 267 14.96 -0.37 9.00
CA LEU A 267 15.33 -0.92 7.71
C LEU A 267 14.18 -1.77 7.17
N SER A 268 13.22 -1.13 6.50
CA SER A 268 11.90 -1.67 6.17
C SER A 268 11.92 -2.73 5.07
N SER A 269 12.91 -2.66 4.18
CA SER A 269 13.02 -3.56 3.03
C SER A 269 14.46 -3.68 2.56
N ILE A 270 14.74 -4.81 1.91
CA ILE A 270 16.03 -5.13 1.32
C ILE A 270 15.82 -5.83 -0.02
N ALA A 271 16.62 -5.47 -1.02
CA ALA A 271 16.69 -6.16 -2.29
C ALA A 271 18.15 -6.52 -2.57
N ALA A 272 18.40 -7.77 -2.95
CA ALA A 272 19.74 -8.27 -3.25
C ALA A 272 19.74 -9.06 -4.56
N GLY A 273 20.76 -8.84 -5.37
CA GLY A 273 21.06 -9.59 -6.59
C GLY A 273 22.45 -10.21 -6.54
N LYS A 274 22.83 -10.86 -7.64
CA LYS A 274 24.13 -11.51 -7.81
C LYS A 274 25.27 -10.50 -7.71
N GLY A 275 26.45 -10.97 -7.31
CA GLY A 275 27.67 -10.16 -7.30
C GLY A 275 27.69 -9.10 -6.20
N GLY A 276 26.91 -9.30 -5.13
CA GLY A 276 26.86 -8.38 -3.99
C GLY A 276 26.09 -7.07 -4.25
N LEU A 277 25.24 -7.02 -5.28
CA LEU A 277 24.37 -5.87 -5.51
C LEU A 277 23.23 -5.84 -4.48
N VAL A 278 23.38 -5.03 -3.44
CA VAL A 278 22.43 -5.00 -2.30
C VAL A 278 21.98 -3.58 -2.01
N PHE A 279 20.66 -3.41 -1.86
CA PHE A 279 20.01 -2.18 -1.47
C PHE A 279 19.13 -2.40 -0.26
N VAL A 280 19.09 -1.43 0.65
CA VAL A 280 18.27 -1.45 1.87
C VAL A 280 17.62 -0.09 2.07
N ALA A 281 16.33 -0.06 2.44
CA ALA A 281 15.61 1.17 2.69
C ALA A 281 15.47 1.42 4.19
N ASP A 282 15.81 2.62 4.66
CA ASP A 282 15.34 3.15 5.95
C ASP A 282 13.97 3.79 5.73
N GLY A 283 12.91 3.05 6.05
CA GLY A 283 11.52 3.45 5.80
C GLY A 283 10.98 4.53 6.72
N LEU A 284 11.70 4.87 7.80
CA LEU A 284 11.38 6.03 8.65
C LEU A 284 12.00 7.32 8.13
N ARG A 285 13.19 7.20 7.53
CA ARG A 285 13.94 8.36 7.02
C ARG A 285 13.82 8.55 5.51
N ASN A 286 13.22 7.58 4.83
CA ASN A 286 13.01 7.54 3.38
C ASN A 286 14.31 7.68 2.58
N ILE A 287 15.35 6.97 3.04
CA ILE A 287 16.65 6.88 2.37
C ILE A 287 16.88 5.44 1.96
N ILE A 288 17.26 5.23 0.70
CA ILE A 288 17.71 3.94 0.20
C ILE A 288 19.24 3.96 0.14
N TYR A 289 19.85 2.98 0.79
CA TYR A 289 21.29 2.78 0.84
C TYR A 289 21.69 1.60 -0.05
N ARG A 290 22.88 1.68 -0.63
CA ARG A 290 23.54 0.59 -1.35
C ARG A 290 24.72 0.10 -0.53
N VAL A 291 24.94 -1.21 -0.49
CA VAL A 291 26.22 -1.78 -0.01
C VAL A 291 27.32 -1.46 -1.02
N ASP A 292 28.35 -0.74 -0.57
CA ASP A 292 29.51 -0.37 -1.37
C ASP A 292 30.79 -0.54 -0.54
N GLY A 293 31.61 -1.52 -0.93
CA GLY A 293 32.68 -2.05 -0.09
C GLY A 293 32.13 -2.52 1.26
N ASP A 294 32.67 -1.98 2.34
CA ASP A 294 32.27 -2.29 3.72
C ASP A 294 31.27 -1.27 4.30
N THR A 295 30.66 -0.43 3.45
CA THR A 295 29.80 0.69 3.88
C THR A 295 28.41 0.65 3.25
N LEU A 296 27.46 1.33 3.89
CA LEU A 296 26.15 1.63 3.33
C LEU A 296 26.12 3.08 2.83
N LYS A 297 26.11 3.27 1.50
CA LYS A 297 26.09 4.59 0.88
C LYS A 297 24.69 5.00 0.47
N PRO A 298 24.22 6.22 0.81
CA PRO A 298 22.93 6.70 0.37
C PRO A 298 22.93 6.79 -1.17
N THR A 299 21.92 6.20 -1.81
CA THR A 299 21.74 6.17 -3.28
C THR A 299 20.46 6.87 -3.69
N VAL A 300 19.41 6.79 -2.87
CA VAL A 300 18.16 7.53 -3.10
C VAL A 300 17.81 8.28 -1.83
N ALA A 301 17.66 9.60 -1.95
CA ALA A 301 17.11 10.45 -0.91
C ALA A 301 16.31 11.56 -1.59
N ASN A 302 15.03 11.64 -1.28
CA ASN A 302 14.17 12.69 -1.81
C ASN A 302 13.19 13.14 -0.70
N PRO A 303 13.17 14.43 -0.33
CA PRO A 303 12.34 14.93 0.76
C PRO A 303 10.82 14.80 0.50
N LYS A 304 10.41 14.48 -0.74
CA LYS A 304 9.01 14.20 -1.07
C LYS A 304 8.57 12.79 -0.65
N LEU A 305 9.50 11.85 -0.46
CA LEU A 305 9.17 10.50 -0.03
C LEU A 305 8.57 10.50 1.38
N THR A 306 7.62 9.62 1.61
CA THR A 306 6.79 9.58 2.81
C THR A 306 7.03 8.32 3.64
N SER A 307 7.12 7.15 3.01
CA SER A 307 7.40 5.88 3.68
C SER A 307 7.81 4.81 2.67
N VAL A 308 9.12 4.57 2.52
CA VAL A 308 9.61 3.50 1.63
C VAL A 308 9.41 2.14 2.30
N ARG A 309 8.66 1.24 1.65
CA ARG A 309 8.22 -0.05 2.24
C ARG A 309 8.68 -1.28 1.48
N GLY A 310 8.70 -1.22 0.14
CA GLY A 310 9.12 -2.34 -0.71
C GLY A 310 10.29 -1.98 -1.61
N LEU A 311 11.15 -2.96 -1.90
CA LEU A 311 12.25 -2.87 -2.86
C LEU A 311 12.26 -4.11 -3.76
N ALA A 312 12.50 -3.91 -5.06
CA ALA A 312 12.68 -5.00 -6.01
C ALA A 312 13.79 -4.67 -7.00
N LEU A 313 14.67 -5.63 -7.28
CA LEU A 313 15.73 -5.50 -8.27
C LEU A 313 15.34 -6.26 -9.55
N SER A 314 15.57 -5.68 -10.72
CA SER A 314 15.40 -6.40 -11.99
C SER A 314 16.40 -7.55 -12.12
N ASP A 315 16.03 -8.58 -12.89
CA ASP A 315 16.89 -9.78 -13.09
C ASP A 315 18.28 -9.44 -13.64
N ASP A 316 18.36 -8.41 -14.47
CA ASP A 316 19.62 -7.92 -15.06
C ASP A 316 20.43 -7.00 -14.13
N GLY A 317 19.91 -6.69 -12.94
CA GLY A 317 20.54 -5.81 -11.96
C GLY A 317 20.66 -4.33 -12.41
N ARG A 318 19.94 -3.92 -13.47
CA ARG A 318 20.04 -2.55 -14.02
C ARG A 318 19.05 -1.58 -13.41
N LYS A 319 17.95 -2.06 -12.84
CA LYS A 319 16.90 -1.21 -12.25
C LYS A 319 16.57 -1.65 -10.84
N LEU A 320 16.48 -0.66 -9.95
CA LEU A 320 15.89 -0.82 -8.62
C LEU A 320 14.52 -0.15 -8.62
N TYR A 321 13.50 -0.90 -8.27
CA TYR A 321 12.15 -0.38 -8.04
C TYR A 321 11.91 -0.26 -6.54
N PHE A 322 11.15 0.75 -6.15
CA PHE A 322 10.78 0.94 -4.76
C PHE A 322 9.36 1.46 -4.62
N ALA A 323 8.71 1.04 -3.54
CA ALA A 323 7.36 1.45 -3.20
C ALA A 323 7.39 2.47 -2.05
N ASP A 324 6.89 3.67 -2.32
CA ASP A 324 6.47 4.61 -1.30
C ASP A 324 4.99 4.35 -0.97
N TYR A 325 4.68 4.21 0.32
CA TYR A 325 3.34 3.80 0.76
C TYR A 325 2.23 4.78 0.32
N ALA A 326 2.50 6.08 0.31
CA ALA A 326 1.49 7.07 -0.08
C ALA A 326 1.54 7.41 -1.57
N LEU A 327 2.75 7.52 -2.14
CA LEU A 327 2.96 8.04 -3.48
C LEU A 327 2.89 6.96 -4.57
N GLY A 328 3.21 5.70 -4.24
CA GLY A 328 3.17 4.58 -5.15
C GLY A 328 4.56 4.06 -5.54
N VAL A 329 4.68 3.51 -6.75
CA VAL A 329 5.90 2.82 -7.20
C VAL A 329 6.75 3.71 -8.10
N PHE A 330 8.06 3.67 -7.86
CA PHE A 330 9.09 4.42 -8.59
C PHE A 330 10.24 3.48 -8.96
N GLY A 331 11.16 3.96 -9.78
CA GLY A 331 12.40 3.24 -10.05
C GLY A 331 13.63 4.13 -10.14
N VAL A 332 14.78 3.47 -10.19
CA VAL A 332 16.10 4.06 -10.40
C VAL A 332 16.81 3.23 -11.45
N ASP A 333 17.30 3.91 -12.48
CA ASP A 333 18.28 3.34 -13.39
C ASP A 333 19.64 3.35 -12.69
N LEU A 334 20.17 2.16 -12.38
CA LEU A 334 21.37 2.02 -11.57
C LEU A 334 22.65 2.36 -12.34
N ALA A 335 22.63 2.27 -13.67
CA ALA A 335 23.76 2.63 -14.51
C ALA A 335 23.84 4.16 -14.67
N ALA A 336 22.70 4.80 -14.92
CA ALA A 336 22.62 6.25 -15.07
C ALA A 336 22.60 7.00 -13.72
N GLY A 337 22.23 6.32 -12.63
CA GLY A 337 22.03 6.94 -11.32
C GLY A 337 20.80 7.87 -11.27
N THR A 338 19.82 7.65 -12.15
CA THR A 338 18.66 8.55 -12.29
C THR A 338 17.37 7.87 -11.85
N GLY A 339 16.59 8.56 -11.01
CA GLY A 339 15.23 8.13 -10.67
C GLY A 339 14.24 8.36 -11.80
N PHE A 340 13.17 7.56 -11.85
CA PHE A 340 12.05 7.72 -12.77
C PHE A 340 10.72 7.38 -12.09
N ASP A 341 9.66 8.05 -12.54
CA ASP A 341 8.30 7.70 -12.17
C ASP A 341 7.86 6.49 -13.00
N LEU A 342 7.19 5.53 -12.37
CA LEU A 342 6.53 4.46 -13.11
C LEU A 342 5.33 5.05 -13.84
N VAL A 343 5.21 4.80 -15.14
CA VAL A 343 4.14 5.34 -15.98
C VAL A 343 2.92 4.42 -15.93
N TYR A 344 1.78 4.94 -15.48
CA TYR A 344 0.48 4.26 -15.43
C TYR A 344 -0.65 5.29 -15.38
N ASP A 345 -1.89 4.83 -15.51
CA ASP A 345 -3.10 5.66 -15.37
C ASP A 345 -3.66 5.55 -13.93
N PRO A 346 -3.40 6.52 -13.03
CA PRO A 346 -3.87 6.47 -11.65
C PRO A 346 -5.41 6.60 -11.54
N SER A 347 -6.09 7.02 -12.61
CA SER A 347 -7.56 7.01 -12.64
C SER A 347 -8.13 5.59 -12.72
N LYS A 348 -7.34 4.62 -13.19
CA LYS A 348 -7.72 3.20 -13.34
C LYS A 348 -7.00 2.29 -12.38
N LEU A 349 -5.72 2.55 -12.10
CA LEU A 349 -4.84 1.67 -11.33
C LEU A 349 -4.19 2.45 -10.18
N PRO A 350 -4.75 2.40 -8.97
CA PRO A 350 -4.08 2.94 -7.79
C PRO A 350 -2.91 2.04 -7.37
N LEU A 351 -1.72 2.64 -7.27
CA LEU A 351 -0.48 1.97 -6.86
C LEU A 351 0.01 2.39 -5.47
N GLY A 352 -0.83 3.03 -4.66
CA GLY A 352 -0.54 3.34 -3.26
C GLY A 352 -0.78 2.14 -2.33
N GLY A 353 -0.40 2.29 -1.07
CA GLY A 353 -0.59 1.28 -0.03
C GLY A 353 0.19 -0.01 -0.26
N VAL A 354 1.28 0.05 -1.04
CA VAL A 354 2.15 -1.09 -1.31
C VAL A 354 3.12 -1.26 -0.15
N ASP A 355 3.05 -2.40 0.53
CA ASP A 355 3.93 -2.77 1.65
C ASP A 355 5.10 -3.64 1.17
N GLY A 356 4.80 -4.61 0.29
CA GLY A 356 5.78 -5.51 -0.29
C GLY A 356 5.90 -5.33 -1.80
N LEU A 357 7.12 -5.41 -2.32
CA LEU A 357 7.41 -5.35 -3.75
C LEU A 357 8.42 -6.46 -4.10
N ALA A 358 8.18 -7.20 -5.18
CA ALA A 358 9.10 -8.19 -5.69
C ALA A 358 9.18 -8.13 -7.22
N TRP A 359 10.27 -8.64 -7.78
CA TRP A 359 10.45 -8.78 -9.22
C TRP A 359 10.16 -10.21 -9.67
N TYR A 360 9.52 -10.35 -10.82
CA TYR A 360 9.28 -11.65 -11.47
C TYR A 360 9.18 -11.49 -12.98
N GLN A 361 10.19 -11.93 -13.74
CA GLN A 361 10.14 -12.07 -15.21
C GLN A 361 9.54 -10.85 -15.94
N GLY A 362 10.15 -9.67 -15.81
CA GLY A 362 9.66 -8.45 -16.46
C GLY A 362 8.40 -7.85 -15.81
N THR A 363 8.02 -8.34 -14.64
CA THR A 363 6.87 -7.85 -13.88
C THR A 363 7.26 -7.48 -12.45
N LEU A 364 6.49 -6.55 -11.87
CA LEU A 364 6.50 -6.29 -10.44
C LEU A 364 5.32 -6.99 -9.77
N VAL A 365 5.55 -7.61 -8.63
CA VAL A 365 4.50 -8.17 -7.76
C VAL A 365 4.39 -7.25 -6.56
N ALA A 366 3.21 -6.66 -6.37
CA ALA A 366 2.96 -5.67 -5.32
C ALA A 366 1.90 -6.20 -4.34
N VAL A 367 2.22 -6.15 -3.04
CA VAL A 367 1.29 -6.48 -1.95
C VAL A 367 0.72 -5.18 -1.42
N GLN A 368 -0.59 -4.95 -1.63
CA GLN A 368 -1.27 -3.72 -1.26
C GLN A 368 -2.08 -3.90 0.03
N SER A 369 -1.44 -3.59 1.16
CA SER A 369 -2.04 -3.59 2.49
C SER A 369 -2.99 -2.41 2.72
N GLY A 370 -2.73 -1.27 2.04
CA GLY A 370 -3.55 -0.06 2.09
C GLY A 370 -4.71 -0.03 1.10
N MET A 371 -4.94 -1.11 0.35
CA MET A 371 -6.11 -1.25 -0.53
C MET A 371 -7.31 -1.81 0.24
N VAL A 372 -8.53 -1.43 -0.16
CA VAL A 372 -9.76 -2.01 0.36
C VAL A 372 -10.60 -2.50 -0.82
N PRO A 373 -10.72 -3.82 -1.07
CA PRO A 373 -10.11 -4.91 -0.34
C PRO A 373 -8.58 -5.01 -0.53
N LYS A 374 -7.89 -5.53 0.49
CA LYS A 374 -6.46 -5.85 0.44
C LYS A 374 -6.19 -6.83 -0.69
N ARG A 375 -5.05 -6.69 -1.38
CA ARG A 375 -4.78 -7.50 -2.58
C ARG A 375 -3.30 -7.67 -2.87
N VAL A 376 -2.99 -8.69 -3.67
CA VAL A 376 -1.71 -8.87 -4.35
C VAL A 376 -1.94 -8.71 -5.84
N ILE A 377 -1.13 -7.88 -6.50
CA ILE A 377 -1.23 -7.61 -7.93
C ILE A 377 0.09 -7.86 -8.65
N ARG A 378 0.02 -8.27 -9.91
CA ARG A 378 1.16 -8.37 -10.83
C ARG A 378 1.07 -7.27 -11.89
N LEU A 379 2.14 -6.50 -12.04
CA LEU A 379 2.30 -5.38 -12.96
C LEU A 379 3.29 -5.77 -14.04
N ARG A 380 2.82 -6.06 -15.26
CA ARG A 380 3.69 -6.26 -16.41
C ARG A 380 4.23 -4.91 -16.87
N LEU A 381 5.53 -4.84 -17.06
CA LEU A 381 6.21 -3.66 -17.56
C LEU A 381 6.41 -3.77 -19.09
N ASP A 382 6.70 -2.66 -19.73
CA ASP A 382 7.26 -2.63 -21.09
C ASP A 382 8.74 -3.04 -21.09
N ASP A 383 9.32 -3.14 -22.28
CA ASP A 383 10.69 -3.63 -22.48
C ASP A 383 11.74 -2.76 -21.79
N ASP A 384 11.49 -1.45 -21.68
CA ASP A 384 12.38 -0.54 -20.95
C ASP A 384 12.15 -0.57 -19.42
N GLY A 385 11.07 -1.20 -18.95
CA GLY A 385 10.73 -1.35 -17.54
C GLY A 385 10.17 -0.09 -16.87
N ARG A 386 9.66 0.88 -17.61
CA ARG A 386 9.19 2.17 -17.06
C ARG A 386 7.68 2.34 -17.12
N THR A 387 6.98 1.59 -17.97
CA THR A 387 5.54 1.70 -18.16
C THR A 387 4.83 0.43 -17.71
N VAL A 388 3.78 0.57 -16.90
CA VAL A 388 2.85 -0.54 -16.63
C VAL A 388 1.98 -0.76 -17.86
N THR A 389 2.24 -1.83 -18.59
CA THR A 389 1.46 -2.22 -19.76
C THR A 389 0.21 -3.00 -19.36
N ARG A 390 0.24 -3.67 -18.19
CA ARG A 390 -0.88 -4.47 -17.70
C ARG A 390 -0.81 -4.72 -16.20
N ALA A 391 -1.97 -4.71 -15.54
CA ALA A 391 -2.12 -5.14 -14.15
C ALA A 391 -3.08 -6.32 -14.03
N ILE A 392 -2.71 -7.32 -13.23
CA ILE A 392 -3.53 -8.49 -12.88
C ILE A 392 -3.68 -8.55 -11.37
N ILE A 393 -4.91 -8.68 -10.88
CA ILE A 393 -5.16 -9.04 -9.48
C ILE A 393 -4.90 -10.55 -9.36
N LEU A 394 -3.90 -10.92 -8.56
CA LEU A 394 -3.60 -12.33 -8.30
C LEU A 394 -4.53 -12.88 -7.23
N ASP A 395 -4.66 -12.14 -6.12
CA ASP A 395 -5.58 -12.44 -5.03
C ASP A 395 -6.09 -11.14 -4.41
N SER A 396 -7.36 -11.11 -4.02
CA SER A 396 -7.96 -9.94 -3.37
C SER A 396 -9.06 -10.37 -2.40
N GLY A 397 -9.23 -9.60 -1.33
CA GLY A 397 -10.37 -9.75 -0.41
C GLY A 397 -10.40 -11.07 0.36
N LYS A 398 -9.30 -11.83 0.39
CA LYS A 398 -9.22 -13.10 1.11
C LYS A 398 -9.41 -12.86 2.62
N PRO A 399 -10.15 -13.73 3.35
CA PRO A 399 -10.32 -13.61 4.80
C PRO A 399 -9.00 -13.60 5.58
N GLU A 400 -7.94 -14.20 5.02
CA GLU A 400 -6.59 -14.21 5.58
C GLU A 400 -5.91 -12.84 5.51
N PHE A 401 -6.32 -11.95 4.60
CA PHE A 401 -5.63 -10.68 4.31
C PHE A 401 -6.01 -9.61 5.32
N LYS A 402 -5.65 -9.82 6.59
CA LYS A 402 -5.86 -8.81 7.64
C LYS A 402 -4.92 -7.63 7.45
N VAL A 403 -3.63 -7.86 7.23
CA VAL A 403 -2.61 -6.84 6.89
C VAL A 403 -1.50 -7.58 6.13
N PRO A 404 -1.67 -7.84 4.82
CA PRO A 404 -0.66 -8.55 4.07
C PRO A 404 0.54 -7.62 3.83
N THR A 405 1.77 -8.10 3.98
CA THR A 405 2.96 -7.23 3.94
C THR A 405 3.98 -7.66 2.88
N VAL A 406 5.09 -8.26 3.27
CA VAL A 406 6.20 -8.61 2.38
C VAL A 406 6.06 -10.05 1.88
N GLY A 407 6.61 -10.30 0.70
CA GLY A 407 6.66 -11.62 0.11
C GLY A 407 7.91 -11.89 -0.71
N VAL A 408 8.07 -13.14 -1.12
CA VAL A 408 9.20 -13.67 -1.86
C VAL A 408 8.72 -14.60 -2.97
N VAL A 409 9.41 -14.56 -4.10
CA VAL A 409 9.16 -15.42 -5.25
C VAL A 409 9.79 -16.80 -5.04
N ASP A 410 9.05 -17.84 -5.42
CA ASP A 410 9.47 -19.24 -5.47
C ASP A 410 9.00 -19.82 -6.81
N GLY A 411 9.88 -19.88 -7.82
CA GLY A 411 9.51 -20.34 -9.15
C GLY A 411 8.36 -19.52 -9.73
N ASP A 412 7.21 -20.15 -9.94
CA ASP A 412 5.95 -19.52 -10.38
C ASP A 412 5.01 -19.13 -9.24
N GLY A 413 5.46 -19.20 -7.99
CA GLY A 413 4.72 -18.88 -6.79
C GLY A 413 5.23 -17.64 -6.09
N PHE A 414 4.38 -17.08 -5.24
CA PHE A 414 4.71 -15.95 -4.40
C PHE A 414 4.20 -16.17 -2.98
N TYR A 415 5.12 -16.41 -2.04
CA TYR A 415 4.80 -16.49 -0.63
C TYR A 415 4.77 -15.10 -0.02
N PHE A 416 3.81 -14.80 0.84
CA PHE A 416 3.78 -13.54 1.59
C PHE A 416 3.09 -13.71 2.93
N ILE A 417 3.42 -12.80 3.85
CA ILE A 417 2.76 -12.68 5.15
C ILE A 417 1.39 -12.03 4.91
N ALA A 418 0.30 -12.71 5.28
CA ALA A 418 -1.07 -12.27 4.98
C ALA A 418 -1.73 -11.44 6.10
N ASN A 419 -1.31 -11.64 7.35
CA ASN A 419 -1.86 -10.99 8.53
C ASN A 419 -0.75 -10.54 9.49
N SER A 420 0.10 -9.59 9.07
CA SER A 420 1.05 -8.96 9.98
C SER A 420 0.37 -8.59 11.30
N GLN A 421 1.04 -8.91 12.42
CA GLN A 421 0.55 -8.63 13.77
C GLN A 421 1.05 -7.28 14.29
N ARG A 422 1.65 -6.43 13.44
CA ARG A 422 2.25 -5.15 13.85
C ARG A 422 1.28 -4.24 14.62
N GLY A 423 0.01 -4.22 14.24
CA GLY A 423 -1.03 -3.45 14.93
C GLY A 423 -1.38 -3.96 16.35
N GLY A 424 -0.90 -5.15 16.73
CA GLY A 424 -1.06 -5.73 18.06
C GLY A 424 -0.09 -5.16 19.11
N TYR A 425 0.77 -4.22 18.74
CA TYR A 425 1.81 -3.65 19.59
C TYR A 425 1.65 -2.14 19.72
N ASP A 426 2.09 -1.58 20.85
CA ASP A 426 2.16 -0.14 21.07
C ASP A 426 3.42 0.48 20.42
N SER A 427 3.63 1.78 20.66
CA SER A 427 4.82 2.50 20.16
C SER A 427 6.12 2.07 20.84
N TYR A 428 6.05 1.44 22.02
CA TYR A 428 7.22 0.98 22.78
C TYR A 428 7.53 -0.49 22.50
N GLY A 429 6.79 -1.15 21.61
CA GLY A 429 7.00 -2.55 21.26
C GLY A 429 6.35 -3.54 22.23
N ASN A 430 5.51 -3.08 23.16
CA ASN A 430 4.76 -3.96 24.05
C ASN A 430 3.49 -4.46 23.34
N PRO A 431 3.11 -5.73 23.50
CA PRO A 431 1.80 -6.20 23.07
C PRO A 431 0.68 -5.41 23.76
N ASN A 432 -0.27 -4.89 22.99
CA ASN A 432 -1.49 -4.27 23.51
C ASN A 432 -2.31 -5.28 24.34
N ASP A 433 -2.36 -6.52 23.87
CA ASP A 433 -2.92 -7.68 24.56
C ASP A 433 -2.28 -8.95 23.99
N ALA A 434 -1.35 -9.54 24.74
CA ALA A 434 -0.59 -10.71 24.28
C ALA A 434 -1.50 -11.92 23.95
N SER A 435 -2.67 -12.04 24.59
CA SER A 435 -3.61 -13.14 24.33
C SER A 435 -4.32 -13.04 22.99
N LYS A 436 -4.28 -11.86 22.36
CA LYS A 436 -4.91 -11.57 21.06
C LYS A 436 -3.93 -11.61 19.89
N LEU A 437 -2.64 -11.85 20.13
CA LEU A 437 -1.68 -12.02 19.04
C LEU A 437 -1.94 -13.37 18.36
N GLU A 438 -2.37 -13.31 17.11
CA GLU A 438 -2.79 -14.49 16.36
C GLU A 438 -1.62 -15.20 15.70
N ALA A 439 -1.87 -16.45 15.28
CA ALA A 439 -0.97 -17.17 14.40
C ALA A 439 -0.80 -16.43 13.06
N VAL A 440 0.44 -16.31 12.59
CA VAL A 440 0.75 -15.62 11.33
C VAL A 440 0.55 -16.57 10.16
N LYS A 441 -0.17 -16.12 9.14
CA LYS A 441 -0.52 -16.87 7.94
C LYS A 441 0.45 -16.51 6.82
N ILE A 442 1.14 -17.52 6.29
CA ILE A 442 1.89 -17.42 5.05
C ILE A 442 0.98 -17.91 3.92
N TYR A 443 0.69 -17.04 2.97
CA TYR A 443 -0.14 -17.33 1.80
C TYR A 443 0.74 -17.51 0.57
N ARG A 444 0.32 -18.35 -0.39
CA ARG A 444 1.01 -18.54 -1.67
C ARG A 444 0.07 -18.24 -2.82
N SER A 445 0.39 -17.22 -3.61
CA SER A 445 -0.29 -16.90 -4.87
C SER A 445 0.43 -17.57 -6.05
N SER A 446 -0.28 -17.85 -7.15
CA SER A 446 0.35 -18.24 -8.41
C SER A 446 0.69 -17.00 -9.24
N LEU A 447 1.96 -16.85 -9.60
CA LEU A 447 2.47 -15.85 -10.52
C LEU A 447 2.29 -16.24 -11.99
N ALA A 448 1.90 -17.46 -12.30
CA ALA A 448 1.52 -17.88 -13.66
C ALA A 448 0.04 -17.61 -13.98
N ALA A 449 -0.77 -17.26 -12.98
CA ALA A 449 -2.19 -16.97 -13.16
C ALA A 449 -2.39 -15.88 -14.24
N SER A 450 -3.26 -16.17 -15.22
CA SER A 450 -3.60 -15.27 -16.33
C SER A 450 -2.38 -14.73 -17.10
N TRP A 451 -1.32 -15.53 -17.24
CA TRP A 451 -0.08 -15.11 -17.94
C TRP A 451 -0.29 -14.88 -19.44
N ASP A 452 -0.99 -15.84 -20.08
CA ASP A 452 -1.22 -15.89 -21.54
C ASP A 452 -2.61 -15.41 -21.97
N GLN A 453 -3.55 -15.27 -21.03
CA GLN A 453 -4.82 -14.64 -21.37
C GLN A 453 -4.51 -13.21 -21.83
N GLY A 454 -5.01 -12.76 -22.98
CA GLY A 454 -5.05 -11.32 -23.31
C GLY A 454 -5.72 -10.53 -22.19
N ALA A 455 -5.49 -9.21 -22.10
CA ALA A 455 -5.93 -8.31 -21.01
C ALA A 455 -7.20 -8.77 -20.24
N PRO A 456 -7.28 -8.71 -18.89
CA PRO A 456 -8.60 -8.62 -18.31
C PRO A 456 -9.18 -7.32 -18.84
N LEU A 457 -10.28 -7.44 -19.59
CA LEU A 457 -11.21 -6.34 -19.75
C LEU A 457 -11.52 -5.83 -18.34
N ALA A 458 -11.57 -4.51 -18.18
CA ALA A 458 -12.31 -3.89 -17.09
C ALA A 458 -13.60 -4.71 -16.84
N PRO A 459 -14.05 -4.86 -15.57
CA PRO A 459 -15.23 -5.66 -15.28
C PRO A 459 -16.33 -5.30 -16.28
N ALA A 460 -16.83 -6.32 -17.00
CA ALA A 460 -17.71 -6.14 -18.14
C ALA A 460 -18.79 -5.13 -17.77
N VAL A 461 -18.84 -4.01 -18.50
CA VAL A 461 -19.93 -3.05 -18.38
C VAL A 461 -21.20 -3.84 -18.68
N PRO A 462 -22.14 -4.01 -17.74
CA PRO A 462 -23.43 -4.60 -18.08
C PRO A 462 -24.07 -3.71 -19.13
N GLY A 463 -24.76 -4.33 -20.08
CA GLY A 463 -25.39 -3.65 -21.22
C GLY A 463 -26.12 -2.37 -20.81
N LYS A 464 -26.08 -1.39 -21.72
CA LYS A 464 -26.72 -0.06 -21.63
C LYS A 464 -27.98 -0.10 -20.76
N PRO A 465 -28.13 0.79 -19.76
CA PRO A 465 -29.40 0.93 -19.08
C PRO A 465 -30.50 1.25 -20.12
N PRO A 466 -31.73 0.74 -19.93
CA PRO A 466 -32.82 0.97 -20.86
C PRO A 466 -32.97 2.48 -21.07
N VAL A 467 -33.01 2.88 -22.34
CA VAL A 467 -33.29 4.25 -22.74
C VAL A 467 -34.67 4.59 -22.19
N ILE A 468 -34.72 5.43 -21.16
CA ILE A 468 -35.95 6.10 -20.77
C ILE A 468 -36.20 7.11 -21.88
N SER A 469 -37.24 6.84 -22.67
CA SER A 469 -37.76 7.74 -23.70
C SER A 469 -38.09 9.09 -23.07
N GLU A 470 -37.20 10.07 -23.24
CA GLU A 470 -37.56 11.47 -23.09
C GLU A 470 -38.48 11.85 -24.25
N SER A 471 -39.75 12.08 -23.92
CA SER A 471 -40.71 12.74 -24.80
C SER A 471 -40.17 14.12 -25.17
N LYS A 472 -39.87 14.32 -26.46
CA LYS A 472 -39.50 15.63 -27.01
C LYS A 472 -40.62 16.66 -26.76
N PRO A 473 -40.29 17.90 -26.36
CA PRO A 473 -41.22 19.02 -26.45
C PRO A 473 -41.57 19.28 -27.92
N GLY A 474 -42.86 19.40 -28.20
CA GLY A 474 -43.40 19.64 -29.54
C GLY A 474 -42.87 20.95 -30.14
N SER A 475 -42.35 20.85 -31.37
CA SER A 475 -42.20 21.99 -32.27
C SER A 475 -43.38 21.99 -33.24
N GLY A 476 -44.51 22.54 -32.78
CA GLY A 476 -45.63 22.83 -33.66
C GLY A 476 -45.27 23.99 -34.58
N LYS A 477 -45.02 23.69 -35.86
CA LYS A 477 -45.08 24.68 -36.94
C LYS A 477 -46.53 24.77 -37.41
N PHE A 478 -47.06 25.98 -37.43
CA PHE A 478 -48.28 26.33 -38.14
C PHE A 478 -48.02 26.30 -39.64
N SER A 479 -48.81 25.55 -40.39
CA SER A 479 -49.01 25.73 -41.82
C SER A 479 -50.39 25.21 -42.21
N ASN A 480 -51.37 26.11 -42.23
CA ASN A 480 -52.63 25.90 -42.95
C ASN A 480 -52.35 26.11 -44.44
N VAL A 481 -52.38 25.02 -45.21
CA VAL A 481 -52.74 25.06 -46.63
C VAL A 481 -53.64 23.85 -46.87
N GLU A 482 -54.93 24.11 -47.01
CA GLU A 482 -55.95 23.13 -47.36
C GLU A 482 -55.73 22.64 -48.80
N GLY A 483 -55.85 21.32 -48.98
CA GLY A 483 -55.97 20.71 -50.29
C GLY A 483 -57.38 20.90 -50.85
N GLY A 484 -57.48 20.94 -52.18
CA GLY A 484 -58.77 21.00 -52.85
C GLY A 484 -58.65 20.91 -54.36
N SER A 485 -58.29 19.73 -54.88
CA SER A 485 -58.61 19.36 -56.26
C SER A 485 -60.04 18.84 -56.30
N GLN A 486 -60.97 19.67 -56.77
CA GLN A 486 -62.27 19.23 -57.28
C GLN A 486 -62.37 19.75 -58.72
N SER A 487 -62.44 18.79 -59.63
CA SER A 487 -62.74 18.95 -61.05
C SER A 487 -64.17 19.44 -61.26
N VAL A 488 -64.37 20.44 -62.13
CA VAL A 488 -65.60 20.54 -62.94
C VAL A 488 -65.24 21.02 -64.35
N THR A 489 -65.84 20.28 -65.28
CA THR A 489 -65.92 20.37 -66.73
C THR A 489 -66.20 21.76 -67.29
N GLY A 490 -65.66 22.02 -68.48
CA GLY A 490 -65.95 23.22 -69.26
C GLY A 490 -67.42 23.36 -69.66
N ASN A 491 -67.93 24.57 -69.52
CA ASN A 491 -68.25 25.48 -70.62
C ASN A 491 -68.26 26.92 -70.11
#